data_AF-A0A9W8CK14-F1
#
_entry.id   AF-A0A9W8CK14-F1
#
_cell.length_a   1.000
_cell.length_b   1.000
_cell.length_c   1.000
_cell.angle_alpha   90.00
_cell.angle_beta   90.00
_cell.angle_gamma   90.00
#
_symmetry.space_group_name_H-M   'P 1'
#
loop_
_entity.id
_entity.type
_entity.pdbx_description
1 polymer ?
#
loop_
_entity_poly.entity_id
_entity_poly.type
_entity_poly.pdbx_seq_one_letter_code
_entity_poly.pdbx_strand_id
1 'polypeptide(L)'
;MAKARVLDQEALEDNTTDPNAVFMKERFEVELEFLQCLANPWYINIIAQQGYFDKPEFINYLNYLQYWKKPEYVKFVVYPHALAFLDLLQTKEFREEIKKVDEATRIHGLQYHHWRWPNYQQTDKESYEQESQPHASQAEAQ
;
A
#
# COMPACT_ATOMS: atom_id res chain seq x y z
N MET A 1 12.07 65.41 -3.85
CA MET A 1 10.81 64.65 -4.07
C MET A 1 11.20 63.18 -4.15
N ALA A 2 11.35 62.54 -2.99
CA ALA A 2 10.33 61.70 -2.35
C ALA A 2 10.17 60.36 -3.08
N LYS A 3 10.69 59.32 -2.40
CA LYS A 3 10.63 57.89 -2.73
C LYS A 3 9.18 57.46 -3.05
N ALA A 4 9.00 56.72 -4.13
CA ALA A 4 7.88 55.80 -4.33
C ALA A 4 8.39 54.52 -5.03
N ARG A 5 9.40 53.92 -4.41
CA ARG A 5 9.66 52.48 -4.49
C ARG A 5 9.04 51.92 -3.21
N VAL A 6 8.41 50.75 -3.28
CA VAL A 6 7.85 49.98 -2.15
C VAL A 6 6.42 50.36 -1.78
N LEU A 7 5.42 49.87 -2.52
CA LEU A 7 4.09 49.51 -2.02
C LEU A 7 3.46 48.58 -3.08
N ASP A 8 3.68 47.27 -2.93
CA ASP A 8 2.88 46.15 -3.48
C ASP A 8 3.64 44.83 -3.28
N GLN A 9 4.18 44.60 -2.07
CA GLN A 9 4.89 43.36 -1.75
C GLN A 9 4.49 42.73 -0.40
N GLU A 10 3.46 43.23 0.28
CA GLU A 10 2.99 42.70 1.57
C GLU A 10 1.54 42.24 1.45
N ALA A 11 1.32 41.00 0.97
CA ALA A 11 0.06 40.28 1.19
C ALA A 11 0.17 38.77 0.86
N LEU A 12 1.26 38.12 1.27
CA LEU A 12 1.21 36.68 1.52
C LEU A 12 2.19 36.38 2.65
N GLU A 13 1.82 36.80 3.85
CA GLU A 13 2.47 36.36 5.07
C GLU A 13 2.28 34.84 5.17
N ASP A 14 3.34 34.13 4.81
CA ASP A 14 3.49 32.70 4.99
C ASP A 14 3.39 32.40 6.49
N ASN A 15 2.28 31.79 6.91
CA ASN A 15 2.06 31.35 8.28
C ASN A 15 2.91 30.09 8.57
N THR A 16 4.23 30.23 8.47
CA THR A 16 5.25 29.18 8.67
C THR A 16 6.13 29.43 9.89
N THR A 17 5.74 30.36 10.78
CA THR A 17 6.62 30.81 11.89
C THR A 17 6.58 29.92 13.15
N ASP A 18 5.71 28.90 13.24
CA ASP A 18 5.80 27.93 14.34
C ASP A 18 6.69 26.73 13.93
N PRO A 19 7.91 26.60 14.48
CA PRO A 19 8.77 25.47 14.19
C PRO A 19 8.09 24.13 14.51
N ASN A 20 7.23 24.06 15.53
CA ASN A 20 6.50 22.82 15.85
C ASN A 20 5.51 22.43 14.74
N ALA A 21 4.83 23.39 14.12
CA ALA A 21 3.89 23.09 13.04
C ALA A 21 4.60 22.50 11.81
N VAL A 22 5.81 23.01 11.51
CA VAL A 22 6.65 22.48 10.43
C VAL A 22 7.09 21.04 10.75
N PHE A 23 7.58 20.78 11.97
CA PHE A 23 7.97 19.43 12.39
C PHE A 23 6.81 18.43 12.34
N MET A 24 5.60 18.83 12.74
CA MET A 24 4.42 17.94 12.69
C MET A 24 4.00 17.62 11.25
N LYS A 25 4.14 18.59 10.33
CA LYS A 25 3.89 18.39 8.91
C LYS A 25 4.90 17.42 8.29
N GLU A 26 6.20 17.64 8.53
CA GLU A 26 7.25 16.75 8.01
C GLU A 26 7.08 15.32 8.52
N ARG A 27 6.78 15.16 9.82
CA ARG A 27 6.51 13.84 10.40
C ARG A 27 5.33 13.16 9.71
N PHE A 28 4.24 13.89 9.46
CA PHE A 28 3.07 13.36 8.78
C PHE A 28 3.39 12.90 7.35
N GLU A 29 4.17 13.70 6.61
CA GLU A 29 4.60 13.38 5.24
C GLU A 29 5.49 12.13 5.22
N VAL A 30 6.46 12.03 6.13
CA VAL A 30 7.34 10.86 6.26
C VAL A 30 6.55 9.60 6.63
N GLU A 31 5.61 9.69 7.57
CA GLU A 31 4.75 8.58 7.97
C GLU A 31 3.87 8.12 6.78
N LEU A 32 3.38 9.06 5.96
CA LEU A 32 2.58 8.79 4.78
C LEU A 32 3.40 8.13 3.66
N GLU A 33 4.60 8.63 3.38
CA GLU A 33 5.52 8.02 2.41
C GLU A 33 5.89 6.60 2.82
N PHE A 34 6.22 6.40 4.11
CA PHE A 34 6.53 5.08 4.64
C PHE A 34 5.34 4.12 4.50
N LEU A 35 4.12 4.56 4.83
CA LEU A 35 2.91 3.75 4.62
C LEU A 35 2.76 3.36 3.14
N GLN A 36 2.95 4.30 2.23
CA GLN A 36 2.84 4.03 0.79
C GLN A 36 3.92 3.06 0.29
N CYS A 37 5.13 3.10 0.86
CA CYS A 37 6.17 2.12 0.55
C CYS A 37 5.77 0.68 0.93
N LEU A 38 4.89 0.50 1.94
CA LEU A 38 4.34 -0.83 2.27
C LEU A 38 3.46 -1.41 1.15
N ALA A 39 3.01 -0.62 0.18
CA ALA A 39 2.30 -1.16 -0.99
C ALA A 39 3.19 -2.05 -1.87
N ASN A 40 4.53 -1.93 -1.77
CA ASN A 40 5.48 -2.70 -2.55
C ASN A 40 5.92 -3.97 -1.79
N PRO A 41 5.63 -5.18 -2.29
CA PRO A 41 6.01 -6.44 -1.64
C PRO A 41 7.52 -6.61 -1.47
N TRP A 42 8.31 -6.08 -2.41
CA TRP A 42 9.77 -6.15 -2.33
C TRP A 42 10.33 -5.31 -1.19
N TYR A 43 9.72 -4.17 -0.90
CA TYR A 43 10.13 -3.32 0.21
C TYR A 43 9.84 -4.01 1.56
N ILE A 44 8.66 -4.61 1.71
CA ILE A 44 8.31 -5.40 2.89
C ILE A 44 9.30 -6.55 3.07
N ASN A 45 9.64 -7.26 2.00
CA ASN A 45 10.60 -8.36 2.05
C ASN A 45 11.98 -7.92 2.56
N ILE A 46 12.50 -6.78 2.07
CA ILE A 46 13.78 -6.23 2.53
C ILE A 46 13.73 -5.90 4.03
N ILE A 47 12.67 -5.22 4.49
CA ILE A 47 12.50 -4.89 5.92
C ILE A 47 12.39 -6.17 6.78
N ALA A 48 11.74 -7.20 6.25
CA ALA A 48 11.60 -8.49 6.92
C ALA A 48 12.92 -9.23 7.06
N GLN A 49 13.73 -9.24 5.99
CA GLN A 49 15.07 -9.82 6.00
C GLN A 49 16.02 -9.09 6.96
N GLN A 50 15.84 -7.77 7.10
CA GLN A 50 16.58 -6.95 8.07
C GLN A 50 16.14 -7.18 9.53
N GLY A 51 15.08 -7.97 9.77
CA GLY A 51 14.62 -8.34 11.11
C GLY A 51 13.90 -7.22 11.86
N TYR A 52 13.37 -6.20 11.17
CA TYR A 52 12.60 -5.13 11.83
C TYR A 52 11.27 -5.63 12.39
N PHE A 53 10.62 -6.60 11.74
CA PHE A 53 9.34 -7.16 12.19
C PHE A 53 9.43 -8.05 13.44
N ASP A 54 10.66 -8.42 13.85
CA ASP A 54 10.91 -9.19 15.07
C ASP A 54 11.02 -8.27 16.31
N LYS A 55 11.24 -6.97 16.09
CA LYS A 55 11.38 -5.97 17.16
C LYS A 55 10.01 -5.51 17.68
N PRO A 56 9.74 -5.58 18.99
CA PRO A 56 8.45 -5.18 19.56
C PRO A 56 8.16 -3.68 19.36
N GLU A 57 9.21 -2.85 19.28
CA GLU A 57 9.09 -1.41 19.02
C GLU A 57 8.47 -1.14 17.65
N PHE A 58 8.83 -1.95 16.65
CA PHE A 58 8.30 -1.80 15.29
C PHE A 58 6.85 -2.28 15.18
N ILE A 59 6.47 -3.33 15.91
CA ILE A 59 5.08 -3.78 15.99
C ILE A 59 4.20 -2.68 16.62
N ASN A 60 4.70 -2.03 17.67
CA ASN A 60 4.01 -0.89 18.27
C ASN A 60 3.86 0.28 17.27
N TYR A 61 4.86 0.50 16.42
CA TYR A 61 4.78 1.49 15.35
C TYR A 61 3.72 1.12 14.29
N LEU A 62 3.65 -0.14 13.86
CA LEU A 62 2.58 -0.62 12.95
C LEU A 62 1.18 -0.45 13.56
N ASN A 63 1.04 -0.65 14.87
CA ASN A 63 -0.21 -0.38 15.58
C ASN A 63 -0.55 1.11 15.60
N TYR A 64 0.45 1.97 15.79
CA TYR A 64 0.27 3.41 15.65
C TYR A 64 -0.24 3.76 14.24
N LEU A 65 0.36 3.21 13.18
CA LEU A 65 -0.05 3.45 11.79
C LEU A 65 -1.53 3.11 11.48
N GLN A 66 -2.22 2.33 12.30
CA GLN A 66 -3.63 2.03 12.07
C GLN A 66 -4.54 3.28 12.09
N TYR A 67 -4.08 4.43 12.62
CA TYR A 67 -4.86 5.67 12.54
C TYR A 67 -5.12 6.11 11.09
N TRP A 68 -4.27 5.71 10.12
CA TRP A 68 -4.44 6.00 8.70
C TRP A 68 -5.72 5.40 8.10
N LYS A 69 -6.34 4.40 8.75
CA LYS A 69 -7.61 3.80 8.32
C LYS A 69 -8.83 4.68 8.64
N LYS A 70 -8.69 5.69 9.49
CA LYS A 70 -9.81 6.61 9.80
C LYS A 70 -10.14 7.43 8.55
N PRO A 71 -11.42 7.76 8.31
CA PRO A 71 -11.85 8.46 7.09
C PRO A 71 -11.19 9.83 6.91
N GLU A 72 -10.79 10.46 8.01
CA GLU A 72 -10.07 11.75 8.02
C GLU A 72 -8.69 11.67 7.35
N TYR A 73 -8.01 10.53 7.42
CA TYR A 73 -6.63 10.37 6.93
C TYR A 73 -6.54 9.53 5.65
N VAL A 74 -7.49 8.61 5.43
CA VAL A 74 -7.53 7.75 4.22
C VAL A 74 -7.48 8.56 2.92
N LYS A 75 -8.06 9.76 2.89
CA LYS A 75 -8.07 10.63 1.70
C LYS A 75 -6.68 10.99 1.16
N PHE A 76 -5.64 10.91 1.99
CA PHE A 76 -4.26 11.19 1.58
C PHE A 76 -3.53 9.96 1.04
N VAL A 77 -4.08 8.75 1.23
CA VAL A 77 -3.47 7.51 0.82
C VAL A 77 -3.73 7.26 -0.67
N VAL A 78 -2.69 7.30 -1.49
CA VAL A 78 -2.77 7.07 -2.94
C VAL A 78 -2.92 5.58 -3.28
N TYR A 79 -2.23 4.71 -2.54
CA TYR A 79 -2.18 3.28 -2.81
C TYR A 79 -3.00 2.48 -1.79
N PRO A 80 -4.19 1.96 -2.17
CA PRO A 80 -5.06 1.24 -1.23
C PRO A 80 -4.45 -0.07 -0.73
N HIS A 81 -3.56 -0.70 -1.52
CA HIS A 81 -2.86 -1.92 -1.12
C HIS A 81 -2.00 -1.72 0.13
N ALA A 82 -1.48 -0.52 0.41
CA ALA A 82 -0.70 -0.27 1.62
C ALA A 82 -1.51 -0.55 2.90
N LEU A 83 -2.80 -0.19 2.91
CA LEU A 83 -3.68 -0.42 4.05
C LEU A 83 -3.98 -1.91 4.21
N ALA A 84 -4.15 -2.65 3.11
CA ALA A 84 -4.34 -4.09 3.15
C ALA A 84 -3.09 -4.81 3.69
N PHE A 85 -1.88 -4.40 3.28
CA PHE A 85 -0.65 -4.95 3.85
C PHE A 85 -0.45 -4.58 5.30
N LEU A 86 -0.86 -3.39 5.73
CA LEU A 86 -0.80 -3.01 7.13
C LEU A 86 -1.61 -3.99 8.00
N ASP A 87 -2.77 -4.42 7.52
CA ASP A 87 -3.59 -5.43 8.20
C ASP A 87 -2.93 -6.83 8.17
N LEU A 88 -2.37 -7.23 7.02
CA LEU A 88 -1.66 -8.51 6.90
C LEU A 88 -0.42 -8.58 7.80
N LEU A 89 0.32 -7.48 7.95
CA LEU A 89 1.53 -7.40 8.78
C LEU A 89 1.27 -7.54 10.28
N GLN A 90 0.01 -7.40 10.73
CA GLN A 90 -0.35 -7.67 12.13
C GLN A 90 -0.22 -9.16 12.46
N THR A 91 -0.57 -10.01 11.50
CA THR A 91 -0.47 -11.47 11.59
C THR A 91 1.00 -11.89 11.66
N LYS A 92 1.34 -12.73 12.64
CA LYS A 92 2.73 -13.15 12.87
C LYS A 92 3.19 -14.10 11.76
N GLU A 93 2.30 -14.96 11.31
CA GLU A 93 2.49 -15.94 10.26
C GLU A 93 2.94 -15.24 8.97
N PHE A 94 2.25 -14.17 8.59
CA PHE A 94 2.58 -13.38 7.41
C PHE A 94 3.96 -12.72 7.51
N ARG A 95 4.35 -12.24 8.69
CA ARG A 95 5.69 -11.64 8.93
C ARG A 95 6.81 -12.66 8.76
N GLU A 96 6.56 -13.92 9.08
CA GLU A 96 7.54 -15.01 8.87
C GLU A 96 7.57 -15.45 7.41
N GLU A 97 6.40 -15.52 6.76
CA GLU A 97 6.28 -15.91 5.35
C GLU A 97 6.93 -14.89 4.41
N ILE A 98 6.70 -13.59 4.65
CA ILE A 98 7.22 -12.51 3.78
C ILE A 98 8.74 -12.38 3.80
N LYS A 99 9.44 -13.03 4.76
CA LYS A 99 10.92 -13.14 4.74
C LYS A 99 11.40 -13.92 3.51
N LYS A 100 10.58 -14.85 3.01
CA LYS A 100 10.89 -15.66 1.82
C LYS A 100 10.69 -14.82 0.56
N VAL A 101 11.68 -14.85 -0.32
CA VAL A 101 11.64 -14.14 -1.62
C VAL A 101 10.52 -14.68 -2.52
N ASP A 102 10.24 -15.99 -2.44
CA ASP A 102 9.19 -16.64 -3.22
C ASP A 102 7.81 -16.04 -2.90
N GLU A 103 7.55 -15.75 -1.61
CA GLU A 103 6.28 -15.18 -1.18
C GLU A 103 6.12 -13.74 -1.66
N ALA A 104 7.19 -12.94 -1.58
CA ALA A 104 7.20 -11.59 -2.14
C ALA A 104 6.95 -11.60 -3.65
N THR A 105 7.55 -12.55 -4.38
CA THR A 105 7.34 -12.74 -5.82
C THR A 105 5.90 -13.14 -6.12
N ARG A 106 5.32 -14.05 -5.33
CA ARG A 106 3.93 -14.50 -5.44
C ARG A 106 2.95 -13.34 -5.26
N ILE A 107 3.12 -12.55 -4.20
CA ILE A 107 2.28 -11.38 -3.91
C ILE A 107 2.44 -10.32 -5.00
N HIS A 108 3.66 -10.07 -5.48
CA HIS A 108 3.89 -9.16 -6.59
C HIS A 108 3.14 -9.61 -7.85
N GLY A 109 3.17 -10.91 -8.16
CA GLY A 109 2.38 -11.51 -9.23
C GLY A 109 0.88 -11.29 -9.03
N LEU A 110 0.36 -11.51 -7.81
CA LEU A 110 -1.05 -11.27 -7.48
C LEU A 110 -1.45 -9.80 -7.67
N GLN A 111 -0.63 -8.86 -7.22
CA GLN A 111 -0.87 -7.43 -7.44
C GLN A 111 -0.89 -7.09 -8.93
N TYR A 112 0.07 -7.61 -9.70
CA TYR A 112 0.13 -7.41 -11.14
C TYR A 112 -1.11 -7.97 -11.83
N HIS A 113 -1.55 -9.18 -11.48
CA HIS A 113 -2.77 -9.79 -12.01
C HIS A 113 -4.02 -8.97 -11.65
N HIS A 114 -4.12 -8.51 -10.40
CA HIS A 114 -5.24 -7.67 -9.95
C HIS A 114 -5.31 -6.35 -10.73
N TRP A 115 -4.18 -5.69 -10.96
CA TRP A 115 -4.16 -4.46 -11.75
C TRP A 115 -4.40 -4.68 -13.23
N ARG A 116 -3.89 -5.77 -13.79
CA ARG A 116 -4.12 -6.11 -15.19
C ARG A 116 -5.57 -6.48 -15.45
N TRP A 117 -6.23 -7.12 -14.48
CA TRP A 117 -7.65 -7.47 -14.57
C TRP A 117 -8.41 -7.17 -13.26
N PRO A 118 -8.80 -5.91 -13.04
CA PRO A 118 -9.44 -5.46 -11.79
C PRO A 118 -10.78 -6.13 -11.49
N ASN A 119 -11.49 -6.55 -12.54
CA ASN A 119 -12.83 -7.15 -12.46
C ASN A 119 -12.84 -8.65 -12.78
N TYR A 120 -11.68 -9.32 -12.79
CA TYR A 120 -11.65 -10.77 -13.01
C TYR A 120 -12.21 -11.47 -11.78
N GLN A 121 -13.52 -11.72 -11.81
CA GLN A 121 -14.18 -12.55 -10.82
C GLN A 121 -13.98 -14.01 -11.20
N GLN A 122 -13.76 -14.85 -10.20
CA GLN A 122 -13.52 -16.28 -10.35
C GLN A 122 -14.63 -17.02 -11.12
N THR A 123 -15.81 -16.40 -11.26
CA THR A 123 -16.93 -16.84 -12.09
C THR A 123 -16.55 -17.03 -13.56
N ASP A 124 -15.60 -16.24 -14.08
CA ASP A 124 -15.16 -16.36 -15.47
C ASP A 124 -14.26 -17.58 -15.69
N LYS A 125 -13.62 -18.13 -14.64
CA LYS A 125 -12.84 -19.38 -14.76
C LYS A 125 -13.73 -20.60 -15.01
N GLU A 126 -14.85 -20.68 -14.30
CA GLU A 126 -15.78 -21.81 -14.36
C GLU A 126 -16.43 -21.92 -15.75
N SER A 127 -16.70 -20.78 -16.42
CA SER A 127 -17.26 -20.77 -17.78
C SER A 127 -16.30 -21.30 -18.85
N TYR A 128 -15.00 -21.07 -18.73
CA TYR A 128 -14.02 -21.56 -19.73
C TYR A 128 -13.61 -23.02 -19.50
N GLU A 129 -13.61 -23.50 -18.24
CA GLU A 129 -13.31 -24.89 -17.92
C GLU A 129 -14.46 -25.84 -18.29
N GLN A 130 -15.72 -25.36 -18.33
CA GLN A 130 -16.88 -26.13 -18.79
C GLN A 130 -16.98 -26.24 -20.33
N GLU A 131 -16.58 -25.21 -21.09
CA GLU A 131 -16.61 -25.26 -22.56
C GLU A 131 -15.42 -26.02 -23.18
N SER A 132 -14.33 -26.21 -22.43
CA SER A 132 -13.10 -26.82 -22.93
C SER A 132 -13.03 -28.35 -22.78
N GLN A 133 -14.05 -29.01 -22.23
CA GLN A 133 -14.12 -30.47 -22.24
C GLN A 133 -14.67 -30.96 -23.60
N PRO A 134 -13.87 -31.67 -24.42
CA PRO A 134 -14.44 -32.35 -25.58
C PRO A 134 -15.42 -33.41 -25.06
N HIS A 135 -16.68 -33.34 -25.51
CA HIS A 135 -17.74 -34.30 -25.22
C HIS A 135 -17.35 -35.67 -25.79
N ALA A 136 -16.51 -36.42 -25.08
CA ALA A 136 -16.12 -37.79 -25.40
C ALA A 136 -17.24 -38.77 -25.02
N SER A 137 -18.29 -38.83 -25.85
CA SER A 137 -19.36 -39.83 -25.81
C SER A 137 -20.38 -39.47 -26.89
N GLN A 138 -20.81 -40.29 -27.86
CA GLN A 138 -20.76 -41.75 -28.06
C GLN A 138 -20.88 -41.99 -29.58
N ALA A 139 -20.05 -42.88 -30.15
CA ALA A 139 -20.28 -43.47 -31.47
C ALA A 139 -19.68 -44.88 -31.53
N GLU A 140 -20.04 -45.72 -30.57
CA GLU A 140 -19.89 -47.18 -30.66
C GLU A 140 -21.23 -47.81 -30.23
N ALA A 141 -22.14 -47.95 -31.18
CA ALA A 141 -23.21 -48.95 -31.16
C ALA A 141 -23.95 -48.92 -32.51
N GLN A 142 -23.47 -49.74 -33.45
CA GLN A 142 -24.22 -50.76 -34.22
C GLN A 142 -23.47 -51.15 -35.49
#